data_AF-A0A357D5B9-F1
#
_entry.id   AF-A0A357D5B9-F1
#
_cell.length_a   1.000
_cell.length_b   1.000
_cell.length_c   1.000
_cell.angle_alpha   90.00
_cell.angle_beta   90.00
_cell.angle_gamma   90.00
#
_symmetry.space_group_name_H-M   'P 1'
#
loop_
_entity.id
_entity.type
_entity.pdbx_description
1 polymer ?
#
loop_
_entity_poly.entity_id
_entity_poly.type
_entity_poly.pdbx_seq_one_letter_code
_entity_poly.pdbx_strand_id
1 'polypeptide(L)'
;GILMAGVLFALAYIVTGALYLPLALHFSWNFFQSFFGFAVSGFAFPSIFQLEVTGPELWTGGAFGPEAGCSGLFLLVLAIGATLLYGRHRQPPTTTNPTGKSRP
;
A
#
# COMPACT_ATOMS: atom_id res chain seq x y z
N GLY A 1 3.32 -2.24 -11.00
CA GLY A 1 3.24 -1.76 -9.60
C GLY A 1 2.71 -0.36 -9.48
N ILE A 2 3.37 0.63 -10.11
CA ILE A 2 3.19 2.06 -9.83
C ILE A 2 1.74 2.57 -9.98
N LEU A 3 1.03 2.18 -11.06
CA LEU A 3 -0.39 2.56 -11.23
C LEU A 3 -1.26 2.06 -10.08
N MET A 4 -1.05 0.83 -9.63
CA MET A 4 -1.80 0.21 -8.52
C MET A 4 -1.46 0.87 -7.18
N ALA A 5 -0.21 1.31 -6.98
CA ALA A 5 0.18 2.12 -5.82
C ALA A 5 -0.55 3.46 -5.81
N GLY A 6 -0.71 4.11 -6.97
CA GLY A 6 -1.53 5.31 -7.12
C GLY A 6 -2.99 5.08 -6.72
N VAL A 7 -3.59 3.97 -7.17
CA VAL A 7 -4.95 3.58 -6.78
C VAL A 7 -5.06 3.33 -5.28
N LEU A 8 -4.09 2.65 -4.66
CA LEU A 8 -4.03 2.44 -3.21
C LEU A 8 -4.01 3.78 -2.46
N PHE A 9 -3.17 4.73 -2.87
CA PHE A 9 -3.09 6.04 -2.21
C PHE A 9 -4.38 6.85 -2.38
N ALA A 10 -4.99 6.82 -3.56
CA ALA A 10 -6.29 7.44 -3.79
C ALA A 10 -7.38 6.81 -2.91
N LEU A 11 -7.43 5.48 -2.80
CA LEU A 11 -8.37 4.77 -1.92
C LEU A 11 -8.11 5.10 -0.45
N ALA A 12 -6.86 5.09 -0.01
CA ALA A 12 -6.48 5.44 1.36
C ALA A 12 -6.92 6.86 1.72
N TYR A 13 -6.77 7.81 0.80
CA TYR A 13 -7.26 9.18 0.97
C TYR A 13 -8.78 9.25 1.04
N ILE A 14 -9.50 8.61 0.10
CA ILE A 14 -10.98 8.63 0.06
C ILE A 14 -11.56 7.98 1.32
N VAL A 15 -10.98 6.87 1.79
CA VAL A 15 -11.47 6.14 2.97
C VAL A 15 -11.22 6.91 4.27
N THR A 16 -10.11 7.63 4.38
CA THR A 16 -9.73 8.31 5.63
C THR A 16 -10.04 9.80 5.66
N GLY A 17 -10.31 10.42 4.51
CA GLY A 17 -10.47 11.86 4.36
C GLY A 17 -9.21 12.66 4.67
N ALA A 18 -8.06 12.00 4.77
CA ALA A 18 -6.84 12.59 5.29
C ALA A 18 -5.59 12.03 4.62
N LEU A 19 -4.52 12.82 4.61
CA LEU A 19 -3.27 12.47 3.94
C LEU A 19 -2.32 11.61 4.79
N TYR A 20 -2.60 11.42 6.08
CA TYR A 20 -1.68 10.70 6.96
C TYR A 20 -1.51 9.23 6.54
N LEU A 21 -2.59 8.56 6.10
CA LEU A 21 -2.54 7.14 5.74
C LEU A 21 -1.73 6.90 4.45
N PRO A 22 -1.99 7.59 3.32
CA PRO A 22 -1.15 7.44 2.14
C PRO A 22 0.30 7.86 2.39
N LEU A 23 0.54 8.91 3.20
CA LEU A 23 1.89 9.32 3.57
C LEU A 23 2.64 8.25 4.37
N ALA A 24 1.99 7.71 5.41
CA ALA A 24 2.57 6.65 6.24
C ALA A 24 2.85 5.39 5.41
N LEU A 25 1.91 4.96 4.55
CA LEU A 25 2.09 3.81 3.67
C LEU A 25 3.27 4.01 2.72
N HIS A 26 3.38 5.17 2.09
CA HIS A 26 4.49 5.48 1.19
C HIS A 26 5.83 5.52 1.94
N PHE A 27 5.86 6.16 3.11
CA PHE A 27 7.06 6.20 3.94
C PHE A 27 7.49 4.81 4.40
N SER A 28 6.54 3.99 4.88
CA SER A 28 6.82 2.61 5.29
C SER A 28 7.39 1.79 4.14
N TRP A 29 6.85 1.93 2.93
CA TRP A 29 7.37 1.25 1.73
C TRP A 29 8.86 1.58 1.49
N ASN A 30 9.18 2.88 1.41
CA ASN A 30 10.55 3.35 1.19
C ASN A 30 11.49 2.94 2.35
N PHE A 31 11.00 3.00 3.59
CA PHE A 31 11.76 2.61 4.77
C PHE A 31 12.13 1.13 4.73
N PHE A 32 11.17 0.24 4.46
CA PHE A 32 11.45 -1.20 4.39
C PHE A 32 12.35 -1.56 3.21
N GLN A 33 12.17 -0.93 2.05
CA GLN A 33 13.08 -1.12 0.92
C GLN A 33 14.52 -0.77 1.28
N SER A 34 14.74 0.41 1.86
CA SER A 34 16.07 0.84 2.31
C SER A 34 16.61 -0.06 3.44
N PHE A 35 15.76 -0.45 4.37
CA PHE A 35 16.13 -1.30 5.52
C PHE A 35 16.67 -2.66 5.10
N PHE A 36 16.05 -3.29 4.09
CA PHE A 36 16.47 -4.57 3.52
C PHE A 36 17.52 -4.46 2.39
N GLY A 37 17.92 -3.24 2.03
CA GLY A 37 18.94 -3.00 0.99
C GLY A 37 18.44 -3.11 -0.44
N PHE A 38 17.13 -2.98 -0.65
CA PHE A 38 16.58 -2.81 -1.99
C PHE A 38 16.76 -1.37 -2.48
N ALA A 39 16.88 -1.21 -3.80
CA ALA A 39 16.84 0.10 -4.42
C ALA A 39 15.46 0.76 -4.18
N VAL A 40 15.47 1.97 -3.64
CA VAL A 40 14.25 2.78 -3.47
C VAL A 40 14.09 3.61 -4.73
N SER A 41 13.06 3.33 -5.53
CA SER A 41 12.82 4.04 -6.81
C SER A 41 14.03 4.03 -7.76
N GLY A 42 14.84 2.96 -7.73
CA GLY A 42 16.05 2.83 -8.55
C GLY A 42 17.31 3.50 -7.98
N PHE A 43 17.23 4.14 -6.81
CA PHE A 43 18.39 4.68 -6.11
C PHE A 43 18.86 3.74 -5.01
N ALA A 44 20.17 3.51 -4.92
CA ALA A 44 20.78 2.76 -3.84
C ALA A 44 20.92 3.64 -2.59
N PHE A 45 20.35 3.20 -1.48
CA PHE A 45 20.49 3.84 -0.17
C PHE A 45 21.34 2.97 0.76
N PRO A 46 22.00 3.57 1.79
CA PRO A 46 22.72 2.80 2.80
C PRO A 46 21.75 1.90 3.54
N SER A 47 21.98 0.59 3.50
CA SER A 47 21.13 -0.40 4.14
C SER A 47 21.71 -0.93 5.44
N ILE A 48 20.83 -1.28 6.37
CA ILE A 48 21.21 -1.89 7.65
C ILE A 48 21.33 -3.41 7.48
N PHE A 49 20.44 -4.01 6.70
CA PHE A 49 20.52 -5.42 6.29
C PHE A 49 20.80 -5.49 4.79
N GLN A 50 21.84 -6.21 4.40
CA GLN A 50 22.04 -6.61 3.00
C GLN A 50 21.41 -7.98 2.81
N LEU A 51 20.16 -7.97 2.34
CA LEU A 51 19.47 -9.21 2.03
C LEU A 51 19.88 -9.68 0.63
N GLU A 52 20.65 -10.77 0.55
CA GLU A 52 20.94 -11.42 -0.72
C GLU A 52 19.70 -12.24 -1.14
N VAL A 53 18.88 -11.64 -2.01
CA VAL A 53 17.64 -12.27 -2.44
C VAL A 53 17.94 -13.36 -3.47
N THR A 54 17.98 -14.59 -3.01
CA THR A 54 18.07 -15.79 -3.84
C THR A 54 16.67 -16.29 -4.18
N GLY A 55 16.29 -16.25 -5.47
CA GLY A 55 14.98 -16.71 -5.94
C GLY A 55 14.67 -16.31 -7.38
N PRO A 56 13.53 -16.77 -7.95
CA PRO A 56 13.15 -16.46 -9.33
C PRO A 56 12.97 -14.95 -9.51
N GLU A 57 13.61 -14.37 -10.53
CA GLU A 57 13.56 -12.92 -10.82
C GLU A 57 12.12 -12.39 -10.97
N LEU A 58 11.19 -13.23 -11.45
CA LEU A 58 9.76 -12.88 -11.56
C LEU A 58 9.11 -12.60 -10.20
N TRP A 59 9.57 -13.26 -9.13
CA TRP A 59 9.00 -13.09 -7.79
C TRP A 59 9.68 -11.96 -7.01
N THR A 60 11.01 -11.89 -7.14
CA THR A 60 11.88 -10.97 -6.39
C THR A 60 12.04 -9.62 -7.07
N GLY A 61 11.81 -9.56 -8.38
CA GLY A 61 12.02 -8.39 -9.23
C GLY A 61 13.48 -8.10 -9.56
N GLY A 62 14.39 -9.05 -9.29
CA GLY A 62 15.81 -8.97 -9.64
C GLY A 62 16.50 -7.72 -9.08
N ALA A 63 17.33 -7.06 -9.89
CA ALA A 63 18.09 -5.87 -9.50
C ALA A 63 17.21 -4.64 -9.15
N PHE A 64 15.95 -4.62 -9.62
CA PHE A 64 14.99 -3.56 -9.29
C PHE A 64 14.22 -3.83 -7.98
N GLY A 65 14.42 -4.99 -7.36
CA GLY A 65 13.74 -5.38 -6.12
C GLY A 65 12.23 -5.58 -6.28
N PRO A 66 11.48 -5.63 -5.18
CA PRO A 66 10.08 -6.08 -5.17
C PRO A 66 9.12 -5.21 -6.01
N GLU A 67 9.52 -4.00 -6.41
CA GLU A 67 8.75 -3.11 -7.29
C GLU A 67 8.54 -3.67 -8.70
N ALA A 68 9.52 -4.43 -9.20
CA ALA A 68 9.45 -5.12 -10.49
C ALA A 68 8.96 -6.58 -10.37
N GLY A 69 8.86 -7.10 -9.14
CA GLY A 69 8.48 -8.48 -8.86
C GLY A 69 6.99 -8.66 -8.52
N CYS A 70 6.50 -9.90 -8.65
CA CYS A 70 5.15 -10.28 -8.20
C CYS A 70 4.94 -10.05 -6.69
N SER A 71 6.00 -10.07 -5.89
CA SER A 71 5.94 -9.79 -4.44
C SER A 71 5.44 -8.38 -4.13
N GLY A 72 5.90 -7.34 -4.84
CA GLY A 72 5.37 -5.98 -4.65
C GLY A 72 3.93 -5.82 -5.12
N LEU A 73 3.54 -6.53 -6.18
CA LEU A 73 2.14 -6.57 -6.64
C LEU A 73 1.23 -7.21 -5.58
N PHE A 74 1.66 -8.30 -4.97
CA PHE A 74 0.94 -8.99 -3.90
C PHE A 74 0.78 -8.09 -2.66
N LEU A 75 1.85 -7.41 -2.24
CA LEU A 75 1.80 -6.44 -1.13
C LEU A 75 0.84 -5.29 -1.41
N LEU A 76 0.81 -4.77 -2.65
CA LEU A 76 -0.15 -3.74 -3.06
C LEU A 76 -1.60 -4.22 -2.94
N VAL A 77 -1.90 -5.44 -3.37
CA VAL A 77 -3.25 -6.03 -3.24
C VAL A 77 -3.63 -6.18 -1.77
N LEU A 78 -2.72 -6.66 -0.92
CA LEU A 78 -2.96 -6.76 0.53
C LEU A 78 -3.22 -5.39 1.16
N ALA A 79 -2.44 -4.37 0.80
CA ALA A 79 -2.60 -3.02 1.31
C ALA A 79 -3.95 -2.40 0.89
N ILE A 80 -4.42 -2.68 -0.33
CA ILE A 80 -5.76 -2.27 -0.78
C ILE A 80 -6.83 -2.95 0.07
N GLY A 81 -6.74 -4.27 0.26
CA GLY A 81 -7.69 -5.02 1.09
C GLY A 81 -7.74 -4.51 2.54
N ALA A 82 -6.58 -4.25 3.15
CA ALA A 82 -6.48 -3.69 4.49
C ALA A 82 -7.10 -2.29 4.59
N THR A 83 -6.87 -1.44 3.58
CA THR A 83 -7.46 -0.09 3.51
C THR A 83 -8.99 -0.15 3.42
N LEU A 84 -9.53 -1.06 2.62
CA LEU A 84 -10.99 -1.25 2.50
C LEU A 84 -11.59 -1.79 3.81
N LEU A 85 -10.95 -2.77 4.44
CA LEU A 85 -11.39 -3.32 5.73
C LEU A 85 -11.40 -2.23 6.81
N TYR A 86 -10.35 -1.42 6.87
CA TYR A 86 -10.26 -0.28 7.76
C TYR A 86 -11.38 0.74 7.54
N GLY A 87 -11.70 1.03 6.27
CA GLY A 87 -12.84 1.86 5.91
C GLY A 87 -14.17 1.30 6.38
N ARG A 88 -14.38 -0.03 6.26
CA ARG A 88 -15.59 -0.70 6.76
C ARG A 88 -15.72 -0.59 8.28
N HIS A 89 -14.63 -0.73 9.03
CA HIS A 89 -14.64 -0.56 10.48
C HIS A 89 -14.90 0.90 10.92
N ARG A 90 -14.65 1.87 10.04
CA ARG A 90 -14.95 3.28 10.30
C ARG A 90 -16.37 3.70 9.96
N GLN A 91 -17.10 2.94 9.16
CA GLN A 91 -18.49 3.28 8.90
C GLN A 91 -19.29 3.08 10.19
N PRO A 92 -19.93 4.12 10.74
CA PRO A 92 -20.92 3.92 11.80
C PRO A 92 -21.98 2.95 11.28
N PRO A 93 -22.60 2.13 12.14
CA PRO A 93 -23.65 1.22 11.72
C PRO A 93 -24.64 2.01 10.87
N THR A 94 -24.89 1.55 9.65
CA THR A 94 -25.88 2.18 8.79
C THR A 94 -27.17 2.21 9.59
N THR A 95 -27.56 3.38 10.08
CA THR A 95 -28.91 3.61 10.53
C THR A 95 -29.74 3.60 9.27
N THR A 96 -30.06 2.39 8.77
CA THR A 96 -31.20 2.17 7.90
C THR A 96 -32.40 2.60 8.72
N ASN A 97 -32.72 3.88 8.67
CA ASN A 97 -33.99 4.38 9.11
C ASN A 97 -35.02 3.78 8.16
N PRO A 98 -35.90 2.86 8.59
CA PRO A 98 -36.88 2.22 7.71
C PRO A 98 -37.99 3.20 7.27
N THR A 99 -37.96 4.45 7.71
CA THR A 99 -38.99 5.41 7.36
C THR A 99 -38.54 6.28 6.19
N GLY A 100 -38.98 5.89 5.00
CA GLY A 100 -38.96 6.74 3.82
C GLY A 100 -39.67 8.05 4.13
N LYS A 101 -38.89 9.10 4.37
CA LYS A 101 -39.30 10.49 4.23
C LYS A 101 -38.06 11.33 3.97
N SER A 102 -37.87 11.67 2.70
CA SER A 102 -37.15 12.88 2.31
C SER A 102 -37.73 14.05 3.09
N ARG A 103 -36.89 14.83 3.75
CA ARG A 103 -37.30 16.12 4.33
C ARG A 103 -36.71 17.28 3.50
N PRO A 104 -37.44 18.41 3.46
CA PRO A 104 -37.44 19.41 2.39
C PRO A 104 -36.17 20.27 2.33
#